data_AF-A0A3P7EC53-F1
#
_entry.id   AF-A0A3P7EC53-F1
#
_cell.length_a   1.000
_cell.length_b   1.000
_cell.length_c   1.000
_cell.angle_alpha   90.00
_cell.angle_beta   90.00
_cell.angle_gamma   90.00
#
_symmetry.space_group_name_H-M   'P 1'
#
loop_
_entity.id
_entity.type
_entity.pdbx_description
1 polymer ?
#
loop_
_entity_poly.entity_id
_entity_poly.type
_entity_poly.pdbx_seq_one_letter_code
_entity_poly.pdbx_strand_id
1 'polypeptide(L)'
;MLEGEENRAGLRQLVEQVVRTHELTHRDDTETMRVTKGEAASRISFQRSAKGNVSIQETSTDGTFIIIQNTHRAKEELIGEWKLKRKIDGKKEIIYTFPHNFILKPGKSVKIVARGHGISSPPEQLIFDGEDSFGLGSNVHTILYSRNGEERATLIQRSSQA
;
A
#
# COMPACT_ATOMS: atom_id res chain seq x y z
N MET A 1 -8.05 -52.41 0.01
CA MET A 1 -6.67 -51.93 -0.26
C MET A 1 -6.73 -50.42 -0.32
N LEU A 2 -5.85 -49.73 0.41
CA LEU A 2 -5.87 -48.28 0.62
C LEU A 2 -5.16 -47.59 -0.56
N GLU A 3 -5.92 -47.12 -1.54
CA GLU A 3 -5.44 -46.17 -2.55
C GLU A 3 -5.44 -44.77 -1.92
N GLY A 4 -4.26 -44.18 -1.69
CA GLY A 4 -4.23 -42.86 -1.05
C GLY A 4 -2.90 -42.10 -1.03
N GLU A 5 -1.80 -42.63 -1.57
CA GLU A 5 -0.48 -42.00 -1.34
C GLU A 5 0.08 -41.20 -2.54
N GLU A 6 -0.59 -41.19 -3.70
CA GLU A 6 0.04 -40.69 -4.94
C GLU A 6 -0.18 -39.19 -5.21
N ASN A 7 -1.17 -38.57 -4.56
CA ASN A 7 -1.54 -37.17 -4.85
C ASN A 7 -0.74 -36.11 -4.08
N ARG A 8 0.24 -36.49 -3.25
CA ARG A 8 1.07 -35.49 -2.52
C ARG A 8 2.16 -34.86 -3.36
N ALA A 9 2.57 -35.48 -4.47
CA ALA A 9 3.65 -34.94 -5.31
C ALA A 9 3.22 -33.68 -6.11
N GLY A 10 1.96 -33.63 -6.57
CA GLY A 10 1.47 -32.55 -7.43
C GLY A 10 1.37 -31.18 -6.74
N LEU A 11 1.22 -31.14 -5.42
CA LEU A 11 1.00 -29.87 -4.71
C LEU A 11 2.30 -29.10 -4.42
N ARG A 12 3.47 -29.75 -4.49
CA ARG A 12 4.74 -29.10 -4.19
C ARG A 12 5.29 -28.22 -5.32
N GLN A 13 4.77 -28.32 -6.54
CA GLN A 13 5.41 -27.70 -7.70
C GLN A 13 4.89 -26.30 -8.07
N LEU A 14 3.86 -25.77 -7.40
CA LEU A 14 3.52 -24.35 -7.51
C LEU A 14 4.38 -23.53 -6.54
N VAL A 15 5.71 -23.57 -6.70
CA VAL A 15 6.61 -22.65 -5.99
C VAL A 15 6.47 -21.29 -6.66
N GLU A 16 5.63 -20.44 -6.09
CA GLU A 16 5.55 -19.04 -6.44
C GLU A 16 6.86 -18.36 -6.05
N GLN A 17 7.72 -18.02 -7.03
CA GLN A 17 8.92 -17.24 -6.76
C GLN A 17 8.58 -15.76 -6.82
N VAL A 18 8.83 -15.06 -5.71
CA VAL A 18 8.63 -13.61 -5.58
C VAL A 18 9.99 -12.92 -5.45
N VAL A 19 10.32 -12.04 -6.39
CA VAL A 19 11.56 -11.25 -6.40
C VAL A 19 11.21 -9.77 -6.25
N ARG A 20 11.87 -9.06 -5.33
CA ARG A 20 11.74 -7.60 -5.16
C ARG A 20 13.06 -6.89 -5.45
N THR A 21 13.02 -5.83 -6.24
CA THR A 21 14.19 -4.98 -6.56
C THR A 21 13.87 -3.53 -6.19
N HIS A 22 14.85 -2.80 -5.68
CA HIS A 22 14.70 -1.39 -5.28
C HIS A 22 15.76 -0.53 -5.97
N GLU A 23 15.33 0.57 -6.57
CA GLU A 23 16.17 1.60 -7.16
C GLU A 23 15.87 2.93 -6.46
N LEU A 24 16.89 3.55 -5.87
CA LEU A 24 16.80 4.82 -5.17
C LEU A 24 17.40 5.91 -6.05
N THR A 25 16.61 6.93 -6.40
CA THR A 25 17.10 8.15 -7.07
C THR A 25 16.87 9.36 -6.17
N HIS A 26 17.56 10.47 -6.42
CA HIS A 26 17.55 11.67 -5.55
C HIS A 26 16.15 12.29 -5.27
N ARG A 27 15.09 11.83 -5.93
CA ARG A 27 13.71 12.32 -5.77
C ARG A 27 12.63 11.24 -5.81
N ASP A 28 12.89 10.12 -6.48
CA ASP A 28 11.91 9.07 -6.70
C ASP A 28 12.48 7.71 -6.28
N ASP A 29 11.67 6.96 -5.55
CA ASP A 29 11.95 5.57 -5.18
C ASP A 29 11.14 4.66 -6.10
N THR A 30 11.83 3.76 -6.80
CA THR A 30 11.20 2.78 -7.67
C THR A 30 11.45 1.37 -7.12
N GLU A 31 10.38 0.66 -6.81
CA GLU A 31 10.41 -0.74 -6.40
C GLU A 31 9.73 -1.59 -7.47
N THR A 32 10.32 -2.73 -7.86
CA THR A 32 9.64 -3.69 -8.73
C THR A 32 9.57 -5.06 -8.08
N MET A 33 8.37 -5.64 -8.08
CA MET A 33 8.08 -6.98 -7.64
C MET A 33 7.75 -7.85 -8.86
N ARG A 34 8.38 -9.02 -8.96
CA ARG A 34 8.10 -10.02 -9.99
C ARG A 34 7.64 -11.30 -9.30
N VAL A 35 6.54 -11.85 -9.80
CA VAL A 35 5.97 -13.11 -9.34
C VAL A 35 5.90 -14.04 -10.54
N THR A 36 6.59 -15.17 -10.48
CA THR A 36 6.49 -16.22 -11.51
C THR A 36 5.60 -17.33 -10.98
N LYS A 37 4.44 -17.51 -11.62
CA LYS A 37 3.52 -18.62 -11.34
C LYS A 37 3.30 -19.40 -12.63
N GLY A 38 4.05 -20.49 -12.78
CA GLY A 38 4.05 -21.27 -14.03
C GLY A 38 4.61 -20.44 -15.20
N GLU A 39 4.00 -20.57 -16.37
CA GLU A 39 4.39 -19.83 -17.59
C GLU A 39 4.01 -18.33 -17.54
N ALA A 40 3.14 -17.93 -16.60
CA ALA A 40 2.75 -16.54 -16.44
C ALA A 40 3.64 -15.83 -15.42
N ALA A 41 4.36 -14.81 -15.87
CA ALA A 41 5.05 -13.87 -14.99
C ALA A 41 4.18 -12.62 -14.82
N SER A 42 3.87 -12.27 -13.57
CA SER A 42 3.28 -10.97 -13.27
C SER A 42 4.34 -10.03 -12.70
N ARG A 43 4.28 -8.77 -13.09
CA ARG A 43 5.16 -7.71 -12.59
C ARG A 43 4.30 -6.62 -11.97
N ILE A 44 4.66 -6.22 -10.75
CA ILE A 44 4.08 -5.07 -10.07
C ILE A 44 5.21 -4.07 -9.83
N SER A 45 5.10 -2.86 -10.38
CA SER A 45 6.02 -1.78 -10.10
C SER A 45 5.36 -0.74 -9.20
N PHE A 46 6.12 -0.21 -8.27
CA PHE A 46 5.76 0.89 -7.40
C PHE A 46 6.72 2.05 -7.65
N GLN A 47 6.16 3.24 -7.85
CA GLN A 47 6.91 4.48 -7.92
C GLN A 47 6.39 5.40 -6.81
N ARG A 48 7.27 5.81 -5.90
CA ARG A 48 6.94 6.66 -4.75
C ARG A 48 7.63 8.01 -4.87
N SER A 49 6.90 9.05 -4.49
CA SER A 49 7.42 10.39 -4.31
C SER A 49 6.78 11.05 -3.09
N ALA A 50 7.53 11.94 -2.43
CA ALA A 50 7.04 12.67 -1.27
C ALA A 50 7.61 14.09 -1.25
N LYS A 51 6.80 15.03 -0.76
CA LYS A 51 7.16 16.41 -0.48
C LYS A 51 7.11 16.60 1.03
N GLY A 52 8.28 16.79 1.65
CA GLY A 52 8.43 16.92 3.09
C GLY A 52 8.49 15.58 3.82
N ASN A 53 8.01 15.57 5.06
CA ASN A 53 8.32 14.52 6.03
C ASN A 53 7.36 13.33 6.01
N VAL A 54 6.24 13.42 5.29
CA VAL A 54 5.20 12.39 5.31
C VAL A 54 5.18 11.68 3.96
N SER A 55 5.34 10.36 3.98
CA SER A 55 5.36 9.52 2.78
C SER A 55 4.32 8.39 2.88
N ILE A 56 3.94 7.85 1.72
CA ILE A 56 3.16 6.61 1.65
C ILE A 56 4.17 5.46 1.66
N GLN A 57 4.26 4.76 2.79
CA GLN A 57 5.24 3.71 3.00
C GLN A 57 4.86 2.45 2.21
N GLU A 58 3.61 2.00 2.38
CA GLU A 58 3.15 0.72 1.84
C GLU A 58 1.67 0.78 1.47
N THR A 59 1.32 0.05 0.43
CA THR A 59 -0.07 -0.30 0.10
C THR A 59 -0.13 -1.82 0.03
N SER A 60 -1.09 -2.43 0.71
CA SER A 60 -1.20 -3.88 0.68
C SER A 60 -1.57 -4.38 -0.72
N THR A 61 -1.06 -5.57 -1.07
CA THR A 61 -1.27 -6.20 -2.37
C THR A 61 -2.69 -6.73 -2.56
N ASP A 62 -3.44 -6.87 -1.47
CA ASP A 62 -4.84 -7.33 -1.41
C ASP A 62 -5.84 -6.18 -1.18
N GLY A 63 -5.37 -4.93 -1.07
CA GLY A 63 -6.21 -3.75 -0.87
C GLY A 63 -6.77 -3.60 0.55
N THR A 64 -6.32 -4.38 1.53
CA THR A 64 -6.80 -4.29 2.92
C THR A 64 -6.25 -3.12 3.72
N PHE A 65 -5.05 -2.60 3.42
CA PHE A 65 -4.47 -1.49 4.17
C PHE A 65 -3.54 -0.59 3.37
N ILE A 66 -3.29 0.60 3.93
CA ILE A 66 -2.28 1.57 3.48
C ILE A 66 -1.51 2.08 4.71
N ILE A 67 -0.19 2.18 4.62
CA ILE A 67 0.67 2.68 5.69
C ILE A 67 1.25 4.04 5.29
N ILE A 68 1.06 5.03 6.15
CA ILE A 68 1.65 6.37 6.04
C ILE A 68 2.75 6.50 7.09
N GLN A 69 3.88 7.08 6.72
CA GLN A 69 5.05 7.22 7.60
C GLN A 69 5.51 8.66 7.69
N ASN A 70 5.91 9.09 8.88
CA ASN A 70 6.73 10.28 9.05
C ASN A 70 8.21 9.86 9.01
N THR A 71 8.92 10.25 7.96
CA THR A 71 10.32 9.91 7.71
C THR A 71 11.30 10.83 8.45
N HIS A 72 10.84 11.94 9.03
CA HIS A 72 11.69 12.81 9.82
C HIS A 72 12.01 12.17 11.17
N ARG A 73 13.28 12.27 11.59
CA ARG A 73 13.78 11.63 12.82
C ARG A 73 13.45 12.34 14.13
N ALA A 74 12.87 13.54 14.07
CA ALA A 74 12.78 14.43 15.23
C ALA A 74 11.54 15.35 15.21
N LYS A 75 11.12 15.79 14.02
CA LYS A 75 9.95 16.65 13.86
C LYS A 75 8.66 15.82 13.72
N GLU A 76 7.67 16.14 14.53
CA GLU A 76 6.31 15.62 14.37
C GLU A 76 5.55 16.34 13.26
N GLU A 77 4.60 15.66 12.65
CA GLU A 77 3.78 16.22 11.58
C GLU A 77 2.31 16.19 11.99
N LEU A 78 1.67 17.36 11.99
CA LEU A 78 0.23 17.47 12.17
C LEU A 78 -0.45 17.14 10.84
N ILE A 79 -0.94 15.90 10.73
CA ILE A 79 -1.62 15.40 9.53
C ILE A 79 -3.14 15.31 9.70
N GLY A 80 -3.67 16.00 10.71
CA GLY A 80 -5.11 16.09 10.92
C GLY A 80 -5.84 16.70 9.73
N GLU A 81 -6.98 16.12 9.36
CA GLU A 81 -7.78 16.49 8.19
C GLU A 81 -7.08 16.32 6.83
N TRP A 82 -5.90 15.69 6.79
CA TRP A 82 -5.29 15.29 5.54
C TRP A 82 -6.16 14.23 4.86
N LYS A 83 -6.06 14.15 3.54
CA LYS A 83 -6.87 13.23 2.75
C LYS A 83 -5.98 12.25 2.02
N LEU A 84 -6.24 10.96 2.24
CA LEU A 84 -5.67 9.87 1.46
C LEU A 84 -6.67 9.51 0.35
N LYS A 85 -6.28 9.76 -0.89
CA LYS A 85 -7.11 9.52 -2.08
C LYS A 85 -6.50 8.41 -2.92
N ARG A 86 -7.23 7.33 -3.16
CA ARG A 86 -6.80 6.22 -4.00
C ARG A 86 -7.69 6.11 -5.23
N LYS A 87 -7.09 6.22 -6.42
CA LYS A 87 -7.75 6.10 -7.72
C LYS A 87 -7.36 4.78 -8.36
N ILE A 88 -8.36 4.01 -8.80
CA ILE A 88 -8.17 2.64 -9.32
C ILE A 88 -8.66 2.58 -10.75
N ASP A 89 -7.76 2.28 -11.69
CA ASP A 89 -8.04 2.08 -13.12
C ASP A 89 -8.87 3.22 -13.76
N GLY A 90 -8.74 4.44 -13.24
CA GLY A 90 -9.50 5.61 -13.67
C GLY A 90 -11.00 5.60 -13.34
N LYS A 91 -11.49 4.66 -12.54
CA LYS A 91 -12.91 4.45 -12.25
C LYS A 91 -13.28 4.79 -10.80
N LYS A 92 -12.80 3.99 -9.84
CA LYS A 92 -13.16 4.12 -8.43
C LYS A 92 -12.20 5.07 -7.74
N GLU A 93 -12.73 6.03 -7.00
CA GLU A 93 -11.96 6.86 -6.07
C GLU A 93 -12.39 6.55 -4.64
N ILE A 94 -11.41 6.23 -3.80
CA ILE A 94 -11.60 5.99 -2.37
C ILE A 94 -10.90 7.11 -1.62
N ILE A 95 -11.62 7.76 -0.70
CA ILE A 95 -11.10 8.90 0.05
C ILE A 95 -11.24 8.61 1.55
N TYR A 96 -10.11 8.58 2.23
CA TYR A 96 -10.03 8.56 3.69
C TYR A 96 -9.58 9.94 4.20
N THR A 97 -10.18 10.43 5.28
CA THR A 97 -9.77 11.68 5.94
C THR A 97 -9.26 11.38 7.34
N PHE A 98 -8.07 11.88 7.65
CA PHE A 98 -7.46 11.70 8.98
C PHE A 98 -8.25 12.47 10.05
N PRO A 99 -8.32 11.96 11.30
CA PRO A 99 -8.95 12.66 12.42
C PRO A 99 -8.39 14.07 12.61
N HIS A 100 -9.24 15.03 13.01
CA HIS A 100 -8.93 16.47 13.02
C HIS A 100 -7.60 16.86 13.71
N ASN A 101 -7.24 16.18 14.81
CA ASN A 101 -6.04 16.47 15.60
C ASN A 101 -4.97 15.38 15.50
N PHE A 102 -4.92 14.63 14.40
CA PHE A 102 -3.98 13.52 14.27
C PHE A 102 -2.53 14.02 14.11
N ILE A 103 -1.66 13.60 15.02
CA ILE A 103 -0.22 13.91 15.01
C ILE A 103 0.54 12.63 14.69
N LEU A 104 1.31 12.65 13.59
CA LEU A 104 2.22 11.57 13.23
C LEU A 104 3.61 11.87 13.78
N LYS A 105 3.95 11.18 14.87
CA LYS A 105 5.22 11.32 15.58
C LYS A 105 6.43 11.00 14.68
N PRO A 106 7.62 11.55 14.98
CA PRO A 106 8.81 11.34 14.17
C PRO A 106 9.20 9.87 14.06
N GLY A 107 9.55 9.42 12.85
CA GLY A 107 9.92 8.04 12.57
C GLY A 107 8.79 7.01 12.75
N LYS A 108 7.56 7.44 13.06
CA LYS A 108 6.41 6.55 13.26
C LYS A 108 5.58 6.44 12.00
N SER A 109 4.81 5.36 11.95
CA SER A 109 3.84 5.08 10.90
C SER A 109 2.45 4.92 11.49
N VAL A 110 1.44 5.19 10.68
CA VAL A 110 0.04 4.88 10.94
C VAL A 110 -0.47 3.99 9.82
N LYS A 111 -1.12 2.89 10.20
CA LYS A 111 -1.77 1.96 9.28
C LYS A 111 -3.25 2.28 9.20
N ILE A 112 -3.73 2.58 8.00
CA ILE A 112 -5.16 2.74 7.71
C ILE A 112 -5.66 1.41 7.14
N VAL A 113 -6.61 0.78 7.81
CA VAL A 113 -7.13 -0.54 7.46
C VAL A 113 -8.57 -0.42 7.04
N ALA A 114 -8.92 -1.09 5.95
CA ALA A 114 -10.29 -1.13 5.47
C ALA A 114 -11.20 -1.88 6.45
N ARG A 115 -12.48 -1.56 6.44
CA ARG A 115 -13.47 -2.11 7.37
C ARG A 115 -13.47 -3.64 7.34
N GLY A 116 -13.39 -4.26 8.52
CA GLY A 116 -13.43 -5.72 8.67
C GLY A 116 -12.08 -6.44 8.56
N HIS A 117 -10.99 -5.73 8.22
CA HIS A 117 -9.65 -6.34 8.06
C HIS A 117 -8.69 -6.09 9.23
N GLY A 118 -9.18 -5.56 10.35
CA GLY A 118 -8.36 -5.30 11.53
C GLY A 118 -9.14 -4.75 12.71
N ILE A 119 -8.42 -4.51 13.80
CA ILE A 119 -8.95 -3.91 15.03
C ILE A 119 -8.41 -2.49 15.14
N SER A 120 -9.24 -1.56 15.60
CA SER A 120 -8.82 -0.19 15.86
C SER A 120 -7.80 -0.14 17.01
N SER A 121 -6.64 0.45 16.78
CA SER A 121 -5.60 0.66 17.81
C SER A 121 -4.89 2.00 17.58
N PRO A 122 -5.56 3.14 17.88
CA PRO A 122 -4.99 4.46 17.64
C PRO A 122 -3.82 4.79 18.60
N PRO A 123 -2.82 5.58 18.15
CA PRO A 123 -2.71 6.19 16.82
C PRO A 123 -2.11 5.27 15.74
N GLU A 124 -1.58 4.09 16.09
CA GLU A 124 -0.80 3.24 15.18
C GLU A 124 -1.66 2.59 14.08
N GLN A 125 -2.92 2.28 14.38
CA GLN A 125 -3.84 1.62 13.46
C GLN A 125 -5.23 2.27 13.53
N LEU A 126 -5.68 2.79 12.40
CA LEU A 126 -7.00 3.40 12.22
C LEU A 126 -7.84 2.54 11.28
N ILE A 127 -9.12 2.41 11.58
CA ILE A 127 -10.08 1.74 10.69
C ILE A 127 -10.74 2.79 9.80
N PHE A 128 -10.81 2.48 8.52
CA PHE A 128 -11.60 3.21 7.55
C PHE A 128 -12.96 2.52 7.39
N ASP A 129 -13.99 3.08 8.02
CA ASP A 129 -15.34 2.50 8.01
C ASP A 129 -16.08 2.69 6.67
N GLY A 130 -15.60 3.58 5.79
CA GLY A 130 -16.26 3.93 4.53
C GLY A 130 -16.16 2.87 3.43
N GLU A 131 -15.15 2.01 3.47
CA GLU A 131 -14.96 0.92 2.50
C GLU A 131 -14.41 -0.33 3.19
N ASP A 132 -14.80 -1.51 2.71
CA ASP A 132 -14.23 -2.79 3.13
C ASP A 132 -12.92 -3.13 2.39
N SER A 133 -12.54 -2.34 1.38
CA SER A 133 -11.27 -2.46 0.68
C SER A 133 -10.82 -1.12 0.09
N PHE A 134 -9.51 -0.88 0.08
CA PHE A 134 -8.83 0.15 -0.72
C PHE A 134 -8.72 -0.20 -2.21
N GLY A 135 -9.23 -1.37 -2.60
CA GLY A 135 -9.36 -1.84 -3.96
C GLY A 135 -8.05 -2.28 -4.62
N LEU A 136 -8.23 -3.01 -5.72
CA LEU A 136 -7.18 -3.60 -6.53
C LEU A 136 -7.36 -3.18 -7.98
N GLY A 137 -6.26 -3.03 -8.71
CA GLY A 137 -6.29 -2.63 -10.11
C GLY A 137 -4.93 -2.72 -10.78
N SER A 138 -4.96 -2.52 -12.10
CA SER A 138 -3.78 -2.53 -12.96
C SER A 138 -2.99 -1.23 -12.93
N ASN A 139 -3.68 -0.10 -12.76
CA ASN A 139 -3.09 1.22 -12.61
C ASN A 139 -3.74 1.93 -11.43
N VAL A 140 -3.01 2.02 -10.33
CA VAL A 140 -3.51 2.52 -9.06
C VAL A 140 -2.65 3.70 -8.60
N HIS A 141 -3.30 4.83 -8.34
CA HIS A 141 -2.66 6.04 -7.84
C HIS A 141 -3.16 6.31 -6.43
N THR A 142 -2.27 6.21 -5.43
CA THR A 142 -2.54 6.60 -4.05
C THR A 142 -1.85 7.93 -3.80
N ILE A 143 -2.61 8.94 -3.42
CA ILE A 143 -2.15 10.32 -3.26
C ILE A 143 -2.55 10.80 -1.87
N LEU A 144 -1.61 11.38 -1.15
CA LEU A 144 -1.82 12.02 0.14
C LEU A 144 -1.85 13.53 -0.04
N TYR A 145 -2.96 14.15 0.33
CA TYR A 145 -3.15 15.60 0.30
C TYR A 145 -3.14 16.17 1.71
N SER A 146 -2.50 17.33 1.89
CA SER A 146 -2.62 18.10 3.12
C SER A 146 -4.02 18.65 3.31
N ARG A 147 -4.32 19.16 4.50
CA ARG A 147 -5.56 19.88 4.81
C ARG A 147 -5.86 21.03 3.81
N ASN A 148 -4.81 21.66 3.28
CA ASN A 148 -4.94 22.76 2.31
C ASN A 148 -5.10 22.27 0.86
N GLY A 149 -5.18 20.96 0.64
CA GLY A 149 -5.30 20.36 -0.70
C GLY A 149 -3.98 20.23 -1.47
N GLU A 150 -2.85 20.53 -0.85
CA GLU A 150 -1.53 20.33 -1.49
C GLU A 150 -1.18 18.84 -1.53
N GLU A 151 -0.70 18.35 -2.68
CA GLU A 151 -0.15 16.99 -2.79
C GLU A 151 1.16 16.87 -2.00
N ARG A 152 1.18 15.93 -1.04
CA ARG A 152 2.30 15.69 -0.12
C ARG A 152 3.04 14.40 -0.39
N ALA A 153 2.35 13.36 -0.87
CA ALA A 153 3.01 12.13 -1.29
C ALA A 153 2.17 11.41 -2.33
N THR A 154 2.84 10.70 -3.22
CA THR A 154 2.22 9.91 -4.27
C THR A 154 2.88 8.55 -4.36
N LEU A 155 2.06 7.53 -4.55
CA LEU A 155 2.45 6.16 -4.81
C LEU A 155 1.66 5.67 -6.02
N ILE A 156 2.39 5.35 -7.08
CA ILE A 156 1.84 4.80 -8.31
C ILE A 156 2.18 3.31 -8.35
N GLN A 157 1.16 2.47 -8.34
CA GLN A 157 1.27 1.04 -8.53
C GLN A 157 0.78 0.69 -9.95
N ARG A 158 1.62 -0.01 -10.71
CA ARG A 158 1.26 -0.56 -12.01
C ARG A 158 1.49 -2.06 -12.02
N SER A 159 0.50 -2.83 -12.45
CA SER A 159 0.65 -4.26 -12.69
C SER A 159 0.53 -4.58 -14.17
N SER A 160 1.41 -5.45 -14.65
CA SER A 160 1.35 -6.01 -15.99
C SER A 160 1.53 -7.52 -15.91
N GLN A 161 0.79 -8.25 -16.73
CA GLN A 161 1.14 -9.62 -17.08
C GLN A 161 2.16 -9.55 -18.22
N ALA A 162 3.26 -10.29 -18.07
CA ALA A 162 4.23 -10.49 -19.15
C ALA A 162 3.72 -11.53 -20.13
#